data_AF-A0A927YVM9-F1
#
_entry.id   AF-A0A927YVM9-F1
#
_cell.length_a   1.000
_cell.length_b   1.000
_cell.length_c   1.000
_cell.angle_alpha   90.00
_cell.angle_beta   90.00
_cell.angle_gamma   90.00
#
_symmetry.space_group_name_H-M   'P 1'
#
loop_
_entity.id
_entity.type
_entity.pdbx_description
1 polymer ?
#
loop_
_entity_poly.entity_id
_entity_poly.type
_entity_poly.pdbx_seq_one_letter_code
_entity_poly.pdbx_strand_id
1 'polypeptide(L)'
;MGKVRNIVIQDMKKILGSSTFWLAVVATAFICFTGSMAKDTYGLYNYSIVDILTDFSVKDIKENLDDANVKVIFVKETGSYLWMFAPVLAGMPLIPLLCAERKNKAMRYELVRVGKKRFALGKLLSSMISGGMVFMFGYALFGILLAIIFPVMGTDKNVISYIDIMIYNHPDFIKVYDAIGYVSMIGLKLAGFFVYGALSAVFAYIMSSFVTNKYIVLCVPYILNYMLSSFIDKQSMSMSFWELPKWFTSNFVNLKVNTSTQIFHVSWSEIGSYFALHIMLVICSLIIYNIIMSRRCDCGQ
;
A
#
# COMPACT_ATOMS: atom_id res chain seq x y z
N MET A 1 13.84 1.97 -25.02
CA MET A 1 13.80 1.52 -23.62
C MET A 1 15.04 1.89 -22.79
N GLY A 2 16.26 1.82 -23.33
CA GLY A 2 17.50 2.08 -22.55
C GLY A 2 17.56 3.41 -21.78
N LYS A 3 17.08 4.52 -22.35
CA LYS A 3 17.05 5.83 -21.65
C LYS A 3 16.12 5.86 -20.43
N VAL A 4 14.96 5.20 -20.49
CA VAL A 4 14.00 5.13 -19.37
C VAL A 4 14.57 4.30 -18.23
N ARG A 5 15.16 3.15 -18.56
CA ARG A 5 15.84 2.29 -17.58
C ARG A 5 16.92 3.04 -16.81
N ASN A 6 17.73 3.85 -17.51
CA ASN A 6 18.82 4.58 -16.86
C ASN A 6 18.30 5.66 -15.88
N ILE A 7 17.19 6.33 -16.18
CA ILE A 7 16.53 7.25 -15.24
C ILE A 7 16.12 6.49 -13.99
N VAL A 8 15.41 5.36 -14.16
CA VAL A 8 14.93 4.55 -13.03
C VAL A 8 16.08 4.09 -12.14
N ILE A 9 17.16 3.58 -12.72
CA ILE A 9 18.33 3.13 -11.95
C ILE A 9 18.97 4.30 -11.18
N GLN A 10 19.11 5.46 -11.82
CA GLN A 10 19.70 6.64 -11.19
C GLN A 10 18.84 7.15 -10.02
N ASP A 11 17.53 7.22 -10.23
CA ASP A 11 16.59 7.66 -9.19
C ASP A 11 16.52 6.65 -8.04
N MET A 12 16.53 5.34 -8.32
CA MET A 12 16.55 4.32 -7.28
C MET A 12 17.80 4.41 -6.40
N LYS A 13 18.97 4.66 -6.98
CA LYS A 13 20.20 4.85 -6.21
C LYS A 13 20.11 6.06 -5.26
N LYS A 14 19.55 7.18 -5.74
CA LYS A 14 19.34 8.37 -4.91
C LYS A 14 18.32 8.10 -3.79
N ILE A 15 17.23 7.39 -4.11
CA ILE A 15 16.16 7.08 -3.17
C ILE A 15 16.64 6.15 -2.05
N LEU A 16 17.30 5.03 -2.39
CA LEU A 16 17.79 4.07 -1.41
C LEU A 16 18.89 4.64 -0.50
N GLY A 17 19.68 5.61 -1.01
CA GLY A 17 20.65 6.34 -0.22
C GLY A 17 20.07 7.50 0.60
N SER A 18 18.80 7.85 0.42
CA SER A 18 18.16 8.97 1.13
C SER A 18 17.64 8.56 2.51
N SER A 19 17.81 9.44 3.51
CA SER A 19 17.21 9.24 4.85
C SER A 19 15.67 9.25 4.80
N THR A 20 15.08 9.95 3.84
CA THR A 20 13.62 10.03 3.65
C THR A 20 12.99 8.69 3.32
N PHE A 21 13.70 7.82 2.60
CA PHE A 21 13.20 6.48 2.30
C PHE A 21 13.12 5.61 3.56
N TRP A 22 14.19 5.56 4.35
CA TRP A 22 14.24 4.77 5.58
C TRP A 22 13.27 5.30 6.64
N LEU A 23 13.10 6.62 6.73
CA LEU A 23 12.09 7.22 7.60
C LEU A 23 10.68 6.77 7.21
N ALA A 24 10.36 6.72 5.91
CA ALA A 24 9.07 6.22 5.43
C ALA A 24 8.86 4.73 5.73
N VAL A 25 9.91 3.90 5.61
CA VAL A 25 9.87 2.47 5.96
C VAL A 25 9.54 2.28 7.45
N VAL A 26 10.25 3.00 8.33
CA VAL A 26 10.03 2.95 9.78
C VAL A 26 8.63 3.45 10.14
N ALA A 27 8.18 4.56 9.56
CA ALA A 27 6.84 5.08 9.79
C ALA A 27 5.75 4.08 9.34
N THR A 28 5.97 3.39 8.21
CA THR A 28 5.04 2.34 7.73
C THR A 28 4.96 1.18 8.74
N ALA A 29 6.09 0.74 9.28
CA ALA A 29 6.11 -0.30 10.30
C ALA A 29 5.39 0.12 11.60
N PHE A 30 5.61 1.35 12.07
CA PHE A 30 4.91 1.90 13.24
C PHE A 30 3.40 1.97 13.03
N ILE A 31 2.94 2.38 11.84
CA ILE A 31 1.51 2.44 11.54
C ILE A 31 0.91 1.03 11.47
N CYS A 32 1.64 0.01 11.02
CA CYS A 32 1.16 -1.38 11.08
C CYS A 32 0.83 -1.83 12.52
N PHE A 33 1.57 -1.36 13.53
CA PHE A 33 1.28 -1.67 14.94
C PHE A 33 -0.05 -1.11 15.45
N THR A 34 -0.61 -0.10 14.78
CA THR A 34 -1.93 0.43 15.14
C THR A 34 -3.08 -0.46 14.67
N GLY A 35 -2.80 -1.58 14.01
CA GLY A 35 -3.82 -2.56 13.64
C GLY A 35 -4.56 -3.12 14.85
N SER A 36 -5.87 -3.34 14.68
CA SER A 36 -6.74 -3.93 15.69
C SER A 36 -6.61 -5.46 15.68
N MET A 37 -6.31 -6.04 16.83
CA MET A 37 -6.09 -7.48 17.02
C MET A 37 -7.26 -8.22 17.65
N ALA A 38 -7.79 -7.70 18.75
CA ALA A 38 -8.66 -8.47 19.61
C ALA A 38 -10.05 -7.89 19.61
N LYS A 39 -11.04 -8.74 19.32
CA LYS A 39 -12.40 -8.52 19.77
C LYS A 39 -12.50 -9.06 21.19
N ASP A 40 -13.00 -8.24 22.11
CA ASP A 40 -13.41 -8.71 23.43
C ASP A 40 -14.37 -9.92 23.30
N THR A 41 -14.54 -10.74 24.35
CA THR A 41 -15.43 -11.92 24.37
C THR A 41 -16.89 -11.56 23.99
N TYR A 42 -17.24 -10.27 24.08
CA TYR A 42 -18.53 -9.67 23.70
C TYR A 42 -18.55 -8.97 22.32
N GLY A 43 -17.45 -8.97 21.56
CA GLY A 43 -17.38 -8.48 20.19
C GLY A 43 -17.37 -6.95 20.00
N LEU A 44 -17.28 -6.17 21.07
CA LEU A 44 -17.55 -4.72 21.08
C LEU A 44 -16.32 -3.82 20.93
N TYR A 45 -15.16 -4.23 21.46
CA TYR A 45 -13.93 -3.42 21.41
C TYR A 45 -12.84 -4.09 20.58
N ASN A 46 -12.22 -3.30 19.71
CA ASN A 46 -11.08 -3.66 18.87
C ASN A 46 -9.81 -3.14 19.55
N TYR A 47 -9.07 -3.97 20.28
CA TYR A 47 -7.80 -3.57 20.88
C TYR A 47 -6.69 -3.53 19.83
N SER A 48 -5.89 -2.46 19.79
CA SER A 48 -4.71 -2.39 18.92
C SER A 48 -3.56 -3.25 19.45
N ILE A 49 -2.60 -3.62 18.60
CA ILE A 49 -1.39 -4.37 19.03
C ILE A 49 -0.64 -3.59 20.13
N VAL A 50 -0.66 -2.26 20.06
CA VAL A 50 -0.09 -1.38 21.08
C VAL A 50 -0.82 -1.49 22.41
N ASP A 51 -2.16 -1.50 22.39
CA ASP A 51 -2.97 -1.62 23.61
C ASP A 51 -2.74 -2.98 24.28
N ILE A 52 -2.59 -4.04 23.48
CA ILE A 52 -2.25 -5.37 23.98
C ILE A 52 -0.85 -5.40 24.62
N LEU A 53 0.09 -4.64 24.06
CA LEU A 53 1.44 -4.54 24.61
C LEU A 53 1.49 -3.74 25.92
N THR A 54 0.60 -2.76 26.10
CA THR A 54 0.61 -1.85 27.26
C THR A 54 -0.29 -2.30 28.40
N ASP A 55 -1.47 -2.85 28.11
CA ASP A 55 -2.48 -3.16 29.13
C ASP A 55 -2.47 -4.63 29.58
N PHE A 56 -2.04 -5.57 28.74
CA PHE A 56 -2.07 -6.99 29.09
C PHE A 56 -0.71 -7.48 29.61
N SER A 57 -0.71 -8.14 30.77
CA SER A 57 0.45 -8.87 31.23
C SER A 57 0.70 -10.08 30.31
N VAL A 58 1.96 -10.48 30.11
CA VAL A 58 2.36 -11.63 29.26
C VAL A 58 1.64 -12.94 29.64
N LYS A 59 1.02 -13.01 30.82
CA LYS A 59 0.23 -14.15 31.29
C LYS A 59 -1.24 -14.10 30.84
N ASP A 60 -1.86 -12.92 30.80
CA ASP A 60 -3.26 -12.76 30.37
C ASP A 60 -3.42 -12.93 28.84
N ILE A 61 -2.36 -12.60 28.09
CA ILE A 61 -2.25 -12.87 26.65
C ILE A 61 -2.26 -14.38 26.35
N LYS A 62 -1.78 -15.21 27.30
CA LYS A 62 -1.66 -16.67 27.11
C LYS A 62 -2.94 -17.44 27.41
N GLU A 63 -3.82 -16.92 28.27
CA GLU A 63 -5.03 -17.61 28.71
C GLU A 63 -6.30 -17.16 27.98
N ASN A 64 -6.35 -15.93 27.44
CA ASN A 64 -7.57 -15.38 26.81
C ASN A 64 -7.48 -15.13 25.29
N LEU A 65 -6.31 -15.25 24.66
CA LEU A 65 -6.13 -14.97 23.23
C LEU A 65 -5.68 -16.21 22.44
N ASP A 66 -6.64 -17.03 22.04
CA ASP A 66 -6.43 -18.13 21.08
C ASP A 66 -5.84 -17.64 19.73
N ASP A 67 -6.01 -16.35 19.38
CA ASP A 67 -5.51 -15.73 18.15
C ASP A 67 -4.07 -15.15 18.25
N ALA A 68 -3.38 -15.27 19.40
CA ALA A 68 -2.07 -14.66 19.66
C ALA A 68 -0.85 -15.33 18.95
N ASN A 69 -1.07 -16.00 17.81
CA ASN A 69 0.02 -16.57 17.03
C ASN A 69 0.53 -15.56 15.99
N VAL A 70 1.83 -15.26 16.00
CA VAL A 70 2.53 -14.40 15.02
C VAL A 70 2.09 -14.70 13.59
N LYS A 71 1.88 -15.98 13.27
CA LYS A 71 1.48 -16.40 11.93
C LYS A 71 0.09 -15.92 11.54
N VAL A 72 -0.86 -16.01 12.47
CA VAL A 72 -2.24 -15.55 12.28
C VAL A 72 -2.28 -14.03 12.23
N ILE A 73 -1.56 -13.36 13.13
CA ILE A 73 -1.46 -11.90 13.21
C ILE A 73 -0.89 -11.32 11.91
N PHE A 74 0.22 -11.89 11.44
CA PHE A 74 0.87 -11.45 10.21
C PHE A 74 0.02 -11.71 8.96
N VAL A 75 -0.94 -12.64 8.98
CA VAL A 75 -1.83 -12.90 7.83
C VAL A 75 -3.16 -12.16 7.93
N LYS A 76 -3.68 -11.96 9.15
CA LYS A 76 -4.99 -11.34 9.40
C LYS A 76 -4.90 -9.82 9.46
N GLU A 77 -3.82 -9.28 10.02
CA GLU A 77 -3.79 -7.87 10.37
C GLU A 77 -3.14 -7.03 9.30
N THR A 78 -3.80 -5.91 9.04
CA THR A 78 -3.34 -4.83 8.19
C THR A 78 -3.86 -3.56 8.84
N GLY A 79 -2.97 -2.70 9.33
CA GLY A 79 -3.36 -1.57 10.15
C GLY A 79 -4.42 -0.70 9.46
N SER A 80 -5.57 -0.48 10.09
CA SER A 80 -6.68 0.29 9.48
C SER A 80 -6.26 1.70 9.07
N TYR A 81 -5.28 2.27 9.76
CA TYR A 81 -4.70 3.58 9.44
C TYR A 81 -3.68 3.57 8.31
N LEU A 82 -3.00 2.43 8.07
CA LEU A 82 -2.04 2.30 6.98
C LEU A 82 -2.69 2.63 5.64
N TRP A 83 -3.94 2.20 5.49
CA TRP A 83 -4.80 2.48 4.36
C TRP A 83 -4.96 3.97 4.03
N MET A 84 -5.09 4.78 5.07
CA MET A 84 -5.29 6.22 4.93
C MET A 84 -3.99 6.91 4.56
N PHE A 85 -2.90 6.58 5.26
CA PHE A 85 -1.60 7.22 5.12
C PHE A 85 -0.79 6.77 3.89
N ALA A 86 -1.27 5.78 3.14
CA ALA A 86 -0.47 5.19 2.09
C ALA A 86 0.02 6.14 1.00
N PRO A 87 -0.80 7.08 0.47
CA PRO A 87 -0.34 7.98 -0.58
C PRO A 87 0.80 8.89 -0.13
N VAL A 88 0.82 9.27 1.16
CA VAL A 88 1.88 10.09 1.75
C VAL A 88 3.17 9.29 1.87
N LEU A 89 3.10 8.10 2.48
CA LEU A 89 4.28 7.26 2.70
C LEU A 89 4.88 6.75 1.39
N ALA A 90 4.03 6.40 0.42
CA ALA A 90 4.47 5.96 -0.90
C ALA A 90 5.12 7.09 -1.72
N GLY A 91 4.66 8.33 -1.54
CA GLY A 91 5.22 9.51 -2.21
C GLY A 91 6.47 10.10 -1.55
N MET A 92 6.67 9.88 -0.24
CA MET A 92 7.77 10.46 0.53
C MET A 92 9.18 10.26 -0.06
N PRO A 93 9.53 9.10 -0.67
CA PRO A 93 10.88 8.91 -1.20
C PRO A 93 11.19 9.75 -2.45
N LEU A 94 10.21 9.88 -3.37
CA LEU A 94 10.45 10.50 -4.67
C LEU A 94 10.03 11.98 -4.72
N ILE A 95 8.94 12.37 -4.05
CA ILE A 95 8.40 13.73 -4.15
C ILE A 95 9.38 14.82 -3.70
N PRO A 96 10.11 14.68 -2.57
CA PRO A 96 11.11 15.66 -2.17
C PRO A 96 12.23 15.80 -3.20
N LEU A 97 12.67 14.68 -3.79
CA LEU A 97 13.69 14.67 -4.84
C LEU A 97 13.21 15.39 -6.10
N LEU A 98 11.99 15.08 -6.57
CA LEU A 98 11.38 15.73 -7.73
C LEU A 98 11.18 17.24 -7.51
N CYS A 99 10.71 17.64 -6.32
CA CYS A 99 10.56 19.04 -5.96
C CYS A 99 11.91 19.76 -5.89
N ALA A 100 12.97 19.11 -5.40
CA ALA A 100 14.32 19.67 -5.40
C ALA A 100 14.89 19.81 -6.82
N GLU A 101 14.73 18.80 -7.67
CA GLU A 101 15.13 18.84 -9.09
C GLU A 101 14.40 19.94 -9.87
N ARG A 102 13.14 20.22 -9.51
CA ARG A 102 12.37 21.34 -10.07
C ARG A 102 12.90 22.69 -9.59
N LYS A 103 13.12 22.86 -8.28
CA LYS A 103 13.65 24.11 -7.69
C LYS A 103 15.03 24.47 -8.24
N ASN A 104 15.90 23.47 -8.40
CA ASN A 104 17.26 23.66 -8.90
C ASN A 104 17.33 23.79 -10.44
N LYS A 105 16.18 23.81 -11.14
CA LYS A 105 16.07 23.82 -12.62
C LYS A 105 16.75 22.63 -13.32
N ALA A 106 17.24 21.64 -12.57
CA ALA A 106 17.91 20.44 -13.08
C ALA A 106 16.99 19.62 -14.01
N MET A 107 15.68 19.65 -13.74
CA MET A 107 14.65 19.01 -14.57
C MET A 107 14.71 19.43 -16.05
N ARG A 108 15.12 20.67 -16.37
CA ARG A 108 15.19 21.16 -17.76
C ARG A 108 16.25 20.43 -18.57
N TYR A 109 17.44 20.22 -17.99
CA TYR A 109 18.53 19.51 -18.66
C TYR A 109 18.18 18.06 -18.96
N GLU A 110 17.48 17.41 -18.03
CA GLU A 110 17.04 16.02 -18.20
C GLU A 110 15.94 15.88 -19.26
N LEU A 111 15.00 16.84 -19.27
CA LEU A 111 13.92 16.91 -20.27
C LEU A 111 14.46 17.07 -21.70
N VAL A 112 15.46 17.92 -21.93
CA VAL A 112 16.08 18.13 -23.25
C VAL A 112 16.78 16.86 -23.74
N ARG A 113 17.47 16.14 -22.86
CA ARG A 113 18.26 14.95 -23.23
C ARG A 113 17.42 13.70 -23.52
N VAL A 114 16.29 13.53 -22.82
CA VAL A 114 15.49 12.31 -22.85
C VAL A 114 14.15 12.47 -23.58
N GLY A 115 13.58 13.68 -23.55
CA GLY A 115 12.28 14.02 -24.08
C GLY A 115 11.14 13.83 -23.06
N LYS A 116 10.11 14.67 -23.17
CA LYS A 116 9.01 14.82 -22.19
C LYS A 116 8.32 13.50 -21.82
N LYS A 117 7.87 12.71 -22.82
CA LYS A 117 7.13 11.45 -22.59
C LYS A 117 7.97 10.38 -21.87
N ARG A 118 9.24 10.25 -22.25
CA ARG A 118 10.16 9.25 -21.69
C ARG A 118 10.59 9.63 -20.27
N PHE A 119 10.75 10.93 -20.00
CA PHE A 119 10.97 11.46 -18.66
C PHE A 119 9.77 11.18 -17.75
N ALA A 120 8.55 11.49 -18.21
CA ALA A 120 7.32 11.24 -17.45
C ALA A 120 7.14 9.75 -17.11
N LEU A 121 7.37 8.86 -18.08
CA LEU A 121 7.32 7.42 -17.86
C LEU A 121 8.40 6.94 -16.87
N GLY A 122 9.64 7.44 -16.99
CA GLY A 122 10.75 7.07 -16.12
C GLY A 122 10.54 7.48 -14.67
N LYS A 123 10.08 8.72 -14.43
CA LYS A 123 9.76 9.20 -13.09
C LYS A 123 8.55 8.49 -12.48
N LEU A 124 7.52 8.18 -13.28
CA LEU A 124 6.39 7.39 -12.80
C LEU A 124 6.81 5.99 -12.35
N LEU A 125 7.56 5.26 -13.19
CA LEU A 125 8.05 3.93 -12.84
C LEU A 125 8.94 3.96 -11.60
N SER A 126 9.78 4.98 -11.49
CA SER A 126 10.60 5.21 -10.29
C SER A 126 9.72 5.43 -9.05
N SER A 127 8.65 6.21 -9.19
CA SER A 127 7.67 6.47 -8.11
C SER A 127 7.03 5.17 -7.64
N MET A 128 6.52 4.39 -8.58
CA MET A 128 5.85 3.12 -8.30
C MET A 128 6.79 2.13 -7.61
N ILE A 129 8.00 1.95 -8.14
CA ILE A 129 8.98 1.02 -7.57
C ILE A 129 9.43 1.47 -6.17
N SER A 130 9.65 2.78 -5.97
CA SER A 130 10.01 3.31 -4.66
C SER A 130 8.90 3.17 -3.62
N GLY A 131 7.65 3.50 -3.98
CA GLY A 131 6.49 3.36 -3.11
C GLY A 131 6.24 1.90 -2.74
N GLY A 132 6.30 0.98 -3.71
CA GLY A 132 6.16 -0.45 -3.44
C GLY A 132 7.24 -0.98 -2.48
N MET A 133 8.50 -0.57 -2.65
CA MET A 133 9.57 -0.96 -1.74
C MET A 133 9.38 -0.45 -0.32
N VAL A 134 8.90 0.79 -0.12
CA VAL A 134 8.63 1.33 1.22
C VAL A 134 7.64 0.45 1.99
N PHE A 135 6.54 0.06 1.33
CA PHE A 135 5.50 -0.78 1.95
C PHE A 135 5.99 -2.20 2.18
N MET A 136 6.68 -2.79 1.20
CA MET A 136 7.24 -4.14 1.32
C MET A 136 8.23 -4.24 2.49
N PHE A 137 9.20 -3.32 2.58
CA PHE A 137 10.17 -3.32 3.67
C PHE A 137 9.57 -2.91 5.01
N GLY A 138 8.63 -1.96 5.02
CA GLY A 138 7.93 -1.55 6.24
C GLY A 138 7.11 -2.70 6.84
N TYR A 139 6.41 -3.45 5.99
CA TYR A 139 5.65 -4.63 6.41
C TYR A 139 6.54 -5.80 6.84
N ALA A 140 7.66 -6.03 6.14
CA ALA A 140 8.64 -7.03 6.56
C ALA A 140 9.26 -6.70 7.93
N LEU A 141 9.60 -5.42 8.17
CA LEU A 141 10.12 -4.95 9.46
C LEU A 141 9.10 -5.14 10.57
N PHE A 142 7.82 -4.83 10.30
CA PHE A 142 6.72 -5.12 11.22
C PHE A 142 6.62 -6.60 11.58
N GLY A 143 6.72 -7.51 10.60
CA GLY A 143 6.72 -8.95 10.85
C GLY A 143 7.90 -9.43 11.71
N ILE A 144 9.09 -8.87 11.50
CA ILE A 144 10.27 -9.19 12.32
C ILE A 144 10.06 -8.72 13.77
N LEU A 145 9.55 -7.50 13.96
CA LEU A 145 9.29 -6.98 15.31
C LEU A 145 8.19 -7.78 16.03
N LEU A 146 7.13 -8.17 15.33
CA LEU A 146 6.11 -9.06 15.90
C LEU A 146 6.70 -10.40 16.33
N ALA A 147 7.60 -10.99 15.55
CA ALA A 147 8.26 -12.25 15.91
C ALA A 147 9.16 -12.13 17.15
N ILE A 148 9.68 -10.94 17.45
CA ILE A 148 10.46 -10.66 18.67
C ILE A 148 9.53 -10.48 19.87
N ILE A 149 8.42 -9.74 19.70
CA ILE A 149 7.49 -9.40 20.78
C ILE A 149 6.66 -10.61 21.20
N PHE A 150 6.16 -11.37 20.22
CA PHE A 150 5.39 -12.58 20.43
C PHE A 150 6.23 -13.78 19.96
N PRO A 151 7.01 -14.45 20.82
CA PRO A 151 7.60 -15.72 20.45
C PRO A 151 6.48 -16.71 20.12
N VAL A 152 6.66 -17.54 19.08
CA VAL A 152 5.67 -18.54 18.61
C VAL A 152 5.31 -19.48 19.76
N MET A 153 4.27 -19.15 20.51
CA MET A 153 3.72 -19.96 21.59
C MET A 153 2.22 -19.99 21.40
N GLY A 154 1.76 -20.95 20.59
CA GLY A 154 0.35 -21.17 20.31
C GLY A 154 0.20 -22.39 19.41
N THR A 155 -0.57 -23.36 19.87
CA THR A 155 -0.85 -24.66 19.24
C THR A 155 -1.23 -24.52 17.76
N ASP A 156 -0.68 -25.36 16.88
CA ASP A 156 -0.88 -25.33 15.42
C ASP A 156 -2.36 -25.35 14.95
N LYS A 157 -3.30 -25.67 15.84
CA LYS A 157 -4.74 -25.81 15.56
C LYS A 157 -5.40 -24.52 15.04
N ASN A 158 -5.05 -23.35 15.59
CA ASN A 158 -5.68 -22.08 15.18
C ASN A 158 -5.12 -21.58 13.83
N VAL A 159 -3.85 -21.89 13.55
CA VAL A 159 -3.22 -21.64 12.25
C VAL A 159 -3.88 -22.49 11.17
N ILE A 160 -4.13 -23.77 11.46
CA ILE A 160 -4.85 -24.68 10.55
C ILE A 160 -6.27 -24.15 10.28
N SER A 161 -7.02 -23.71 11.31
CA SER A 161 -8.37 -23.17 11.11
C SER A 161 -8.43 -21.92 10.23
N TYR A 162 -7.49 -20.97 10.37
CA TYR A 162 -7.43 -19.80 9.47
C TYR A 162 -7.02 -20.16 8.06
N ILE A 163 -6.08 -21.10 7.91
CA ILE A 163 -5.66 -21.62 6.61
C ILE A 163 -6.84 -22.34 5.94
N ASP A 164 -7.64 -23.09 6.69
CA ASP A 164 -8.83 -23.78 6.20
C ASP A 164 -9.92 -22.79 5.76
N ILE A 165 -10.17 -21.71 6.53
CA ILE A 165 -11.11 -20.64 6.13
C ILE A 165 -10.63 -19.93 4.86
N MET A 166 -9.32 -19.69 4.74
CA MET A 166 -8.71 -19.09 3.56
C MET A 166 -8.79 -19.98 2.32
N ILE A 167 -8.48 -21.27 2.49
CA ILE A 167 -8.59 -22.31 1.47
C ILE A 167 -10.04 -22.47 1.02
N TYR A 168 -10.99 -22.48 1.96
CA TYR A 168 -12.41 -22.60 1.67
C TYR A 168 -12.94 -21.43 0.85
N ASN A 169 -12.54 -20.20 1.20
CA ASN A 169 -12.94 -19.00 0.46
C ASN A 169 -12.27 -18.92 -0.92
N HIS A 170 -11.09 -19.52 -1.10
CA HIS A 170 -10.32 -19.44 -2.36
C HIS A 170 -9.62 -20.76 -2.73
N PRO A 171 -10.31 -21.66 -3.45
CA PRO A 171 -9.82 -23.01 -3.74
C PRO A 171 -8.57 -23.04 -4.65
N ASP A 172 -8.28 -21.95 -5.36
CA ASP A 172 -7.12 -21.87 -6.24
C ASP A 172 -5.79 -21.70 -5.50
N PHE A 173 -5.82 -21.22 -4.24
CA PHE A 173 -4.62 -21.08 -3.41
C PHE A 173 -4.17 -22.41 -2.80
N ILE A 174 -5.01 -23.44 -2.82
CA ILE A 174 -4.70 -24.79 -2.33
C ILE A 174 -3.44 -25.33 -3.03
N LYS A 175 -3.35 -25.17 -4.35
CA LYS A 175 -2.22 -25.70 -5.14
C LYS A 175 -0.89 -25.03 -4.82
N VAL A 176 -0.91 -23.74 -4.48
CA VAL A 176 0.30 -22.98 -4.12
C VAL A 176 0.70 -23.26 -2.69
N TYR A 177 -0.29 -23.42 -1.80
CA TYR A 177 -0.10 -23.79 -0.41
C TYR A 177 0.47 -25.20 -0.27
N ASP A 178 -0.07 -26.19 -0.99
CA ASP A 178 0.41 -27.58 -0.95
C ASP A 178 1.86 -27.73 -1.45
N ALA A 179 2.32 -26.85 -2.34
CA ALA A 179 3.66 -26.92 -2.92
C ALA A 179 4.76 -26.30 -2.05
N ILE A 180 4.46 -25.19 -1.35
CA ILE A 180 5.49 -24.33 -0.70
C ILE A 180 5.17 -24.05 0.79
N GLY A 181 3.95 -24.39 1.23
CA GLY A 181 3.49 -24.19 2.60
C GLY A 181 3.33 -22.71 2.97
N TYR A 182 3.38 -22.41 4.27
CA TYR A 182 3.15 -21.09 4.86
C TYR A 182 4.03 -19.95 4.31
N VAL A 183 5.22 -20.26 3.79
CA VAL A 183 6.13 -19.27 3.17
C VAL A 183 5.48 -18.59 1.96
N SER A 184 4.64 -19.31 1.22
CA SER A 184 3.91 -18.75 0.07
C SER A 184 2.93 -17.64 0.49
N MET A 185 2.27 -17.78 1.64
CA MET A 185 1.32 -16.78 2.15
C MET A 185 2.03 -15.48 2.53
N ILE A 186 3.19 -15.59 3.19
CA ILE A 186 4.03 -14.43 3.51
C ILE A 186 4.48 -13.72 2.21
N GLY A 187 4.96 -14.48 1.23
CA GLY A 187 5.41 -13.94 -0.05
C GLY A 187 4.31 -13.22 -0.82
N LEU A 188 3.12 -13.83 -0.91
CA LEU A 188 1.95 -13.22 -1.56
C LEU A 188 1.49 -11.96 -0.84
N LYS A 189 1.47 -11.97 0.50
CA LYS A 189 1.10 -10.78 1.27
C LYS A 189 2.10 -9.64 1.07
N LEU A 190 3.41 -9.92 1.09
CA LEU A 190 4.45 -8.94 0.78
C LEU A 190 4.32 -8.38 -0.65
N ALA A 191 4.02 -9.24 -1.63
CA ALA A 191 3.75 -8.81 -3.00
C ALA A 191 2.51 -7.90 -3.07
N GLY A 192 1.48 -8.18 -2.27
CA GLY A 192 0.28 -7.34 -2.16
C GLY A 192 0.60 -5.95 -1.65
N PHE A 193 1.39 -5.86 -0.57
CA PHE A 193 1.88 -4.59 -0.04
C PHE A 193 2.76 -3.83 -1.03
N PHE A 194 3.56 -4.53 -1.85
CA PHE A 194 4.34 -3.90 -2.91
C PHE A 194 3.46 -3.27 -3.98
N VAL A 195 2.48 -4.02 -4.51
CA VAL A 195 1.54 -3.52 -5.52
C VAL A 195 0.73 -2.35 -4.96
N TYR A 196 0.28 -2.46 -3.72
CA TYR A 196 -0.42 -1.40 -3.02
C TYR A 196 0.41 -0.11 -2.94
N GLY A 197 1.64 -0.20 -2.43
CA GLY A 197 2.54 0.96 -2.32
C GLY A 197 2.85 1.57 -3.69
N ALA A 198 3.01 0.74 -4.72
CA ALA A 198 3.25 1.20 -6.07
C ALA A 198 2.07 1.99 -6.65
N LEU A 199 0.85 1.54 -6.43
CA LEU A 199 -0.38 2.22 -6.88
C LEU A 199 -0.61 3.51 -6.11
N SER A 200 -0.39 3.48 -4.80
CA SER A 200 -0.56 4.65 -3.94
C SER A 200 0.40 5.79 -4.31
N ALA A 201 1.61 5.45 -4.77
CA ALA A 201 2.59 6.42 -5.28
C ALA A 201 2.12 7.16 -6.55
N VAL A 202 1.22 6.57 -7.34
CA VAL A 202 0.69 7.19 -8.58
C VAL A 202 -0.09 8.46 -8.24
N PHE A 203 -0.88 8.45 -7.16
CA PHE A 203 -1.66 9.62 -6.73
C PHE A 203 -0.75 10.80 -6.35
N ALA A 204 0.30 10.54 -5.57
CA ALA A 204 1.30 11.55 -5.22
C ALA A 204 2.03 12.07 -6.47
N TYR A 205 2.37 11.19 -7.42
CA TYR A 205 3.02 11.58 -8.66
C TYR A 205 2.14 12.50 -9.53
N ILE A 206 0.85 12.20 -9.68
CA ILE A 206 -0.11 13.09 -10.39
C ILE A 206 -0.14 14.45 -9.71
N MET A 207 -0.24 14.50 -8.38
CA MET A 207 -0.28 15.77 -7.65
C MET A 207 1.00 16.60 -7.78
N SER A 208 2.15 15.93 -7.96
CA SER A 208 3.42 16.61 -8.25
C SER A 208 3.40 17.41 -9.56
N SER A 209 2.50 17.06 -10.49
CA SER A 209 2.33 17.82 -11.74
C SER A 209 1.59 19.14 -11.53
N PHE A 210 0.66 19.21 -10.58
CA PHE A 210 -0.13 20.40 -10.29
C PHE A 210 0.59 21.37 -9.36
N VAL A 211 1.27 20.85 -8.34
CA VAL A 211 1.84 21.66 -7.26
C VAL A 211 3.37 21.51 -7.21
N THR A 212 4.06 22.58 -6.82
CA THR A 212 5.53 22.61 -6.68
C THR A 212 5.98 22.41 -5.23
N ASN A 213 5.12 22.70 -4.27
CA ASN A 213 5.39 22.55 -2.85
C ASN A 213 5.29 21.07 -2.42
N LYS A 214 6.41 20.50 -1.97
CA LYS A 214 6.53 19.10 -1.51
C LYS A 214 5.49 18.70 -0.45
N TYR A 215 5.13 19.61 0.45
CA TYR A 215 4.19 19.31 1.53
C TYR A 215 2.76 19.16 1.00
N ILE A 216 2.33 20.07 0.12
CA ILE A 216 0.99 20.02 -0.49
C ILE A 216 0.84 18.77 -1.38
N VAL A 217 1.89 18.43 -2.13
CA VAL A 217 1.90 17.25 -3.00
C VAL A 217 1.70 15.95 -2.21
N LEU A 218 2.20 15.88 -0.96
CA LEU A 218 2.02 14.71 -0.10
C LEU A 218 0.67 14.74 0.63
N CYS A 219 0.24 15.89 1.16
CA CYS A 219 -0.97 15.98 1.97
C CYS A 219 -2.27 15.82 1.17
N VAL A 220 -2.37 16.37 -0.05
CA VAL A 220 -3.65 16.35 -0.78
C VAL A 220 -4.08 14.94 -1.21
N PRO A 221 -3.19 14.05 -1.72
CA PRO A 221 -3.54 12.65 -1.96
C PRO A 221 -4.09 11.94 -0.72
N TYR A 222 -3.52 12.21 0.45
CA TYR A 222 -4.02 11.66 1.72
C TYR A 222 -5.42 12.14 2.04
N ILE A 223 -5.66 13.45 1.97
CA ILE A 223 -6.98 14.03 2.26
C ILE A 223 -8.02 13.45 1.29
N LEU A 224 -7.71 13.35 -0.01
CA LEU A 224 -8.61 12.78 -1.00
C LEU A 224 -8.91 11.31 -0.73
N ASN A 225 -7.88 10.50 -0.45
CA ASN A 225 -8.05 9.08 -0.15
C ASN A 225 -8.87 8.86 1.14
N TYR A 226 -8.64 9.69 2.15
CA TYR A 226 -9.40 9.67 3.40
C TYR A 226 -10.86 10.07 3.20
N MET A 227 -11.12 11.16 2.46
CA MET A 227 -12.48 11.62 2.17
C MET A 227 -13.27 10.61 1.35
N LEU A 228 -12.62 9.99 0.34
CA LEU A 228 -13.24 8.93 -0.46
C LEU A 228 -13.57 7.71 0.39
N SER A 229 -12.63 7.25 1.23
CA SER A 229 -12.85 6.11 2.11
C SER A 229 -13.98 6.38 3.10
N SER A 230 -13.98 7.56 3.74
CA SER A 230 -15.02 7.98 4.69
C SER A 230 -16.39 8.13 4.02
N PHE A 231 -16.42 8.60 2.78
CA PHE A 231 -17.65 8.70 2.00
C PHE A 231 -18.21 7.32 1.66
N ILE A 232 -17.36 6.39 1.21
CA ILE A 232 -17.76 5.02 0.92
C ILE A 232 -18.26 4.32 2.20
N ASP A 233 -17.55 4.48 3.32
CA ASP A 233 -17.94 3.88 4.60
C ASP A 233 -19.29 4.42 5.09
N LYS A 234 -19.48 5.74 5.05
CA LYS A 234 -20.75 6.37 5.40
C LYS A 234 -21.89 5.93 4.48
N GLN A 235 -21.63 5.80 3.18
CA GLN A 235 -22.62 5.32 2.21
C GLN A 235 -22.93 3.83 2.39
N SER A 236 -21.96 3.01 2.81
CA SER A 236 -22.16 1.60 3.10
C SER A 236 -22.98 1.35 4.38
N MET A 237 -22.83 2.21 5.39
CA MET A 237 -23.61 2.17 6.63
C MET A 237 -25.01 2.77 6.48
N SER A 238 -25.19 3.72 5.57
CA SER A 238 -26.51 4.16 5.12
C SER A 238 -27.16 2.99 4.35
N MET A 239 -28.19 2.38 4.94
CA MET A 239 -28.96 1.21 4.44
C MET A 239 -29.37 1.22 2.94
N SER A 240 -29.16 2.31 2.19
CA SER A 240 -29.52 2.48 0.78
C SER A 240 -28.44 2.06 -0.24
N PHE A 241 -27.30 1.51 0.17
CA PHE A 241 -26.27 1.02 -0.78
C PHE A 241 -26.77 -0.15 -1.66
N TRP A 242 -27.84 -0.84 -1.26
CA TRP A 242 -28.46 -1.93 -2.00
C TRP A 242 -29.31 -1.50 -3.21
N GLU A 243 -29.63 -0.20 -3.34
CA GLU A 243 -30.39 0.34 -4.49
C GLU A 243 -29.49 0.79 -5.65
N LEU A 244 -28.18 0.84 -5.44
CA LEU A 244 -27.23 1.15 -6.51
C LEU A 244 -27.02 -0.07 -7.41
N PRO A 245 -26.81 0.14 -8.73
CA PRO A 245 -26.54 -0.96 -9.64
C PRO A 245 -25.39 -1.84 -9.13
N LYS A 246 -25.52 -3.17 -9.20
CA LYS A 246 -24.50 -4.12 -8.72
C LYS A 246 -23.11 -3.86 -9.31
N TRP A 247 -23.04 -3.34 -10.55
CA TRP A 247 -21.77 -2.94 -11.19
C TRP A 247 -21.17 -1.67 -10.59
N PHE A 248 -22.00 -0.77 -10.04
CA PHE A 248 -21.55 0.46 -9.40
C PHE A 248 -21.02 0.17 -7.98
N THR A 249 -21.73 -0.68 -7.24
CA THR A 249 -21.33 -1.08 -5.88
C THR A 249 -20.07 -1.95 -5.87
N SER A 250 -19.98 -2.94 -6.75
CA SER A 250 -18.78 -3.77 -6.87
C SER A 250 -17.56 -2.94 -7.27
N ASN A 251 -17.67 -2.09 -8.29
CA ASN A 251 -16.54 -1.29 -8.75
C ASN A 251 -16.07 -0.23 -7.74
N PHE A 252 -16.97 0.38 -6.94
CA PHE A 252 -16.60 1.36 -5.91
C PHE A 252 -15.95 0.70 -4.67
N VAL A 253 -16.46 -0.45 -4.24
CA VAL A 253 -15.80 -1.25 -3.20
C VAL A 253 -14.43 -1.71 -3.69
N ASN A 254 -14.33 -2.12 -4.96
CA ASN A 254 -13.08 -2.54 -5.60
C ASN A 254 -12.11 -1.38 -5.80
N LEU A 255 -12.59 -0.13 -5.82
CA LEU A 255 -11.79 1.09 -5.87
C LEU A 255 -11.17 1.46 -4.51
N LYS A 256 -11.64 0.90 -3.39
CA LYS A 256 -10.95 1.05 -2.11
C LYS A 256 -9.56 0.49 -2.27
N VAL A 257 -8.55 1.32 -2.11
CA VAL A 257 -7.14 0.94 -2.30
C VAL A 257 -6.75 -0.23 -1.37
N ASN A 258 -7.50 -0.47 -0.30
CA ASN A 258 -7.35 -1.57 0.66
C ASN A 258 -7.61 -2.96 0.05
N THR A 259 -8.34 -3.05 -1.06
CA THR A 259 -8.56 -4.34 -1.76
C THR A 259 -7.28 -4.86 -2.39
N SER A 260 -6.25 -4.02 -2.55
CA SER A 260 -4.99 -4.42 -3.18
C SER A 260 -4.15 -5.41 -2.34
N THR A 261 -4.22 -5.35 -1.01
CA THR A 261 -3.65 -6.40 -0.16
C THR A 261 -4.54 -7.63 -0.09
N GLN A 262 -5.80 -7.49 -0.51
CA GLN A 262 -6.72 -8.59 -0.73
C GLN A 262 -6.68 -9.13 -2.17
N ILE A 263 -5.80 -8.63 -3.06
CA ILE A 263 -5.63 -9.18 -4.42
C ILE A 263 -5.34 -10.69 -4.39
N PHE A 264 -4.71 -11.17 -3.30
CA PHE A 264 -4.41 -12.58 -3.08
C PHE A 264 -5.42 -13.30 -2.18
N HIS A 265 -6.55 -12.67 -1.91
CA HIS A 265 -7.73 -13.18 -1.21
C HIS A 265 -8.98 -13.00 -2.08
N VAL A 266 -8.82 -12.93 -3.40
CA VAL A 266 -9.90 -12.70 -4.35
C VAL A 266 -9.76 -13.73 -5.48
N SER A 267 -10.88 -14.16 -6.05
CA SER A 267 -10.92 -15.17 -7.12
C SER A 267 -10.13 -14.72 -8.37
N TRP A 268 -9.50 -15.66 -9.08
CA TRP A 268 -8.66 -15.35 -10.25
C TRP A 268 -9.40 -14.61 -11.38
N SER A 269 -10.72 -14.80 -11.49
CA SER A 269 -11.57 -14.08 -12.42
C SER A 269 -11.71 -12.59 -12.07
N GLU A 270 -11.78 -12.28 -10.78
CA GLU A 270 -11.89 -10.91 -10.28
C GLU A 270 -10.54 -10.19 -10.29
N ILE A 271 -9.43 -10.90 -10.02
CA ILE A 271 -8.05 -10.37 -10.09
C ILE A 271 -7.78 -9.67 -11.43
N GLY A 272 -8.23 -10.24 -12.54
CA GLY A 272 -8.07 -9.65 -13.87
C GLY A 272 -8.73 -8.26 -13.99
N SER A 273 -9.89 -8.07 -13.38
CA SER A 273 -10.60 -6.78 -13.38
C SER A 273 -9.88 -5.72 -12.53
N TYR A 274 -9.28 -6.10 -11.40
CA TYR A 274 -8.47 -5.19 -10.58
C TYR A 274 -7.22 -4.73 -11.33
N PHE A 275 -6.45 -5.66 -11.92
CA PHE A 275 -5.28 -5.28 -12.71
C PHE A 275 -5.64 -4.40 -13.91
N ALA A 276 -6.78 -4.65 -14.57
CA ALA A 276 -7.25 -3.80 -15.67
C ALA A 276 -7.57 -2.37 -15.20
N LEU A 277 -8.28 -2.20 -14.08
CA LEU A 277 -8.55 -0.89 -13.48
C LEU A 277 -7.26 -0.17 -13.07
N HIS A 278 -6.30 -0.90 -12.50
CA HIS A 278 -5.01 -0.36 -12.11
C HIS A 278 -4.16 0.09 -13.31
N ILE A 279 -4.14 -0.70 -14.38
CA ILE A 279 -3.48 -0.32 -15.64
C ILE A 279 -4.16 0.93 -16.22
N MET A 280 -5.49 0.99 -16.21
CA MET A 280 -6.21 2.20 -16.62
C MET A 280 -5.83 3.43 -15.79
N LEU A 281 -5.75 3.31 -14.46
CA LEU A 281 -5.32 4.41 -13.59
C LEU A 281 -3.91 4.89 -13.91
N VAL A 282 -2.97 3.97 -14.14
CA VAL A 282 -1.59 4.29 -14.54
C VAL A 282 -1.57 5.01 -15.89
N ILE A 283 -2.34 4.54 -16.88
CA ILE A 283 -2.42 5.17 -18.20
C ILE A 283 -3.04 6.58 -18.09
N CYS A 284 -4.15 6.72 -17.37
CA CYS A 284 -4.78 8.02 -17.13
C CYS A 284 -3.83 8.98 -16.41
N SER A 285 -3.06 8.51 -15.43
CA SER A 285 -2.06 9.31 -14.72
C SER A 285 -1.00 9.87 -15.67
N LEU A 286 -0.53 9.05 -16.63
CA LEU A 286 0.44 9.46 -17.63
C LEU A 286 -0.14 10.48 -18.60
N ILE A 287 -1.38 10.30 -19.04
CA ILE A 287 -2.06 11.24 -19.94
C ILE A 287 -2.22 12.59 -19.25
N ILE A 288 -2.77 12.61 -18.03
CA ILE A 288 -2.96 13.82 -17.23
C ILE A 288 -1.63 14.53 -17.00
N TYR A 289 -0.61 13.79 -16.55
CA TYR A 289 0.73 14.34 -16.31
C TYR A 289 1.34 14.96 -17.58
N ASN A 290 1.21 14.30 -18.73
CA ASN A 290 1.72 14.80 -20.00
C ASN A 290 0.98 16.05 -20.48
N ILE A 291 -0.35 16.12 -20.32
CA ILE A 291 -1.15 17.29 -20.68
C ILE A 291 -0.77 18.50 -19.82
N ILE A 292 -0.56 18.30 -18.52
CA ILE A 292 -0.20 19.39 -17.61
C ILE A 292 1.23 19.85 -17.87
N MET A 293 2.18 18.93 -18.04
CA MET A 293 3.57 19.30 -18.34
C MET A 293 3.75 19.89 -19.74
N SER A 294 2.87 19.61 -20.70
CA SER A 294 2.92 20.28 -22.01
C SER A 294 2.48 21.74 -21.95
N ARG A 295 1.57 22.08 -21.01
CA ARG A 295 1.05 23.44 -20.80
C ARG A 295 1.90 24.30 -19.87
N ARG A 296 2.87 23.72 -19.16
CA ARG A 296 3.72 24.46 -18.22
C ARG A 296 4.91 25.15 -18.89
N CYS A 297 4.97 26.47 -18.77
CA CYS A 297 6.07 27.33 -19.23
C CYS A 297 7.42 27.05 -18.52
N ASP A 298 7.39 26.40 -17.35
CA ASP A 298 8.61 26.02 -16.62
C ASP A 298 9.45 24.94 -17.33
N CYS A 299 8.88 24.27 -18.34
CA CYS A 299 9.46 23.14 -19.05
C CYS A 299 10.27 23.50 -20.29
N GLY A 300 10.70 24.76 -20.42
CA GLY A 300 11.52 25.24 -21.54
C GLY A 300 10.72 25.27 -22.85
N GLN A 301 10.16 26.44 -23.14
CA GLN A 301 10.28 27.04 -24.45
C GLN A 301 11.40 28.08 -24.36
#